data_AF-A0A7Y2IY31-F1
#
_entry.id   AF-A0A7Y2IY31-F1
#
_cell.length_a   1.000
_cell.length_b   1.000
_cell.length_c   1.000
_cell.angle_alpha   90.00
_cell.angle_beta   90.00
_cell.angle_gamma   90.00
#
_symmetry.space_group_name_H-M   'P 1'
#
loop_
_entity.id
_entity.type
_entity.pdbx_description
1 polymer ?
#
loop_
_entity_poly.entity_id
_entity_poly.type
_entity_poly.pdbx_seq_one_letter_code
_entity_poly.pdbx_strand_id
1 'polypeptide(L)' 'SPWRVLLPLLQWTGLAPHVEMMSVKELDGMMTRAGFEIIETGIFPASPPARFIVARKI' A
#
# COMPACT_ATOMS: atom_id res chain seq x y z
N SER A 1 1.47 -9.23 -13.61
CA SER A 1 0.14 -9.60 -13.07
C SER A 1 -0.95 -8.93 -13.92
N PRO A 2 -1.93 -9.69 -14.44
CA PRO A 2 -3.02 -9.18 -15.29
C PRO A 2 -3.91 -8.14 -14.59
N TRP A 3 -3.92 -8.17 -13.26
CA TRP A 3 -4.65 -7.22 -12.40
C TRP A 3 -4.27 -5.76 -12.64
N ARG A 4 -3.05 -5.48 -13.13
CA ARG A 4 -2.60 -4.12 -13.43
C ARG A 4 -3.39 -3.45 -14.57
N VAL A 5 -4.03 -4.25 -15.42
CA VAL A 5 -4.85 -3.76 -16.54
C VAL A 5 -6.34 -3.93 -16.25
N LEU A 6 -6.73 -5.05 -15.63
CA LEU A 6 -8.13 -5.33 -15.33
C LEU A 6 -8.70 -4.39 -14.26
N LEU A 7 -7.94 -4.08 -13.20
CA LEU A 7 -8.43 -3.23 -12.11
C LEU A 7 -8.78 -1.81 -12.58
N PRO A 8 -7.92 -1.09 -13.34
CA PRO A 8 -8.30 0.22 -13.88
C PRO A 8 -9.55 0.18 -14.75
N LEU A 9 -9.72 -0.87 -15.57
CA LEU A 9 -10.91 -1.01 -16.41
C LEU A 9 -12.18 -1.22 -15.57
N LEU A 10 -12.12 -2.06 -14.55
CA LEU A 10 -13.24 -2.28 -13.62
C LEU A 10 -13.56 -1.04 -12.78
N GLN A 11 -12.54 -0.26 -12.40
CA GLN A 11 -12.73 1.02 -11.71
C GLN A 11 -13.40 2.05 -12.63
N TRP A 12 -12.96 2.13 -13.89
CA TRP A 12 -13.52 3.04 -14.87
C TRP A 12 -14.99 2.74 -15.18
N THR A 13 -15.38 1.47 -15.18
CA THR A 13 -16.78 1.06 -15.36
C THR A 13 -17.62 1.13 -14.08
N GLY A 14 -17.03 1.49 -12.93
CA GLY A 14 -17.71 1.58 -11.63
C GLY A 14 -17.97 0.22 -10.96
N LEU A 15 -17.44 -0.87 -11.52
CA LEU A 15 -17.56 -2.23 -10.98
C LEU A 15 -16.58 -2.51 -9.85
N ALA A 16 -15.51 -1.72 -9.73
CA ALA A 16 -14.53 -1.81 -8.65
C ALA A 16 -14.31 -0.46 -7.96
N PRO A 17 -14.13 -0.44 -6.62
CA PRO A 17 -13.74 0.77 -5.91
C PRO A 17 -12.32 1.19 -6.27
N HIS A 18 -12.01 2.47 -6.05
CA HIS A 18 -10.65 2.98 -6.23
C HIS A 18 -9.68 2.27 -5.28
N VAL A 19 -8.65 1.68 -5.88
CA VAL A 19 -7.54 1.00 -5.22
C VAL A 19 -6.29 1.43 -5.96
N GLU A 20 -5.33 1.98 -5.22
CA GLU A 20 -4.01 2.32 -5.74
C GLU A 20 -3.05 1.14 -5.51
N MET A 21 -2.34 0.74 -6.56
CA MET A 21 -1.27 -0.23 -6.42
C MET A 21 0.02 0.49 -6.08
N MET A 22 0.45 0.39 -4.83
CA MET A 22 1.71 0.93 -4.33
C MET A 22 2.66 -0.18 -3.91
N SER A 23 3.96 0.03 -4.14
CA SER A 23 5.02 -0.80 -3.60
C SER A 23 5.25 -0.50 -2.12
N VAL A 24 5.86 -1.46 -1.41
CA VAL A 24 6.27 -1.28 -0.01
C VAL A 24 7.15 -0.04 0.16
N LYS A 25 8.09 0.19 -0.77
CA LYS A 25 8.99 1.34 -0.73
C LYS A 25 8.24 2.67 -0.91
N GLU A 26 7.24 2.72 -1.78
CA GLU A 26 6.43 3.92 -1.97
C GLU A 26 5.64 4.26 -0.71
N LEU A 27 5.01 3.25 -0.10
CA LEU A 27 4.25 3.41 1.14
C LEU A 27 5.16 3.86 2.30
N ASP A 28 6.31 3.22 2.50
CA ASP A 28 7.28 3.62 3.53
C ASP A 28 7.77 5.06 3.29
N GLY A 29 8.02 5.41 2.02
CA GLY A 29 8.40 6.77 1.63
C GLY A 29 7.29 7.80 1.87
N MET A 30 6.00 7.42 1.79
CA MET A 30 4.89 8.30 2.15
C MET A 30 4.87 8.60 3.65
N MET A 31 5.17 7.59 4.48
CA MET A 31 5.24 7.76 5.94
C MET A 31 6.36 8.74 6.33
N THR A 32 7.56 8.57 5.77
CA THR A 32 8.68 9.47 6.06
C THR A 32 8.43 10.90 5.58
N ARG A 33 7.86 11.07 4.39
CA ARG A 33 7.43 12.39 3.86
C ARG A 33 6.34 13.04 4.71
N ALA A 34 5.51 12.25 5.39
CA ALA A 34 4.50 12.73 6.31
C ALA A 34 5.07 13.10 7.71
N GLY A 35 6.38 13.03 7.92
CA GLY A 35 7.05 13.39 9.17
C GLY A 35 7.09 12.26 10.20
N PHE A 36 6.99 11.00 9.76
CA PHE A 36 7.14 9.85 10.64
C PHE A 36 8.52 9.21 10.50
N GLU A 37 9.08 8.81 11.64
CA GLU A 37 10.20 7.90 11.71
C GLU A 37 9.67 6.47 11.80
N ILE A 38 10.08 5.61 10.87
CA ILE A 38 9.71 4.19 10.87
C ILE A 38 10.64 3.46 11.84
N ILE A 39 10.07 2.82 12.86
CA ILE A 39 10.83 2.14 13.92
C ILE A 39 10.84 0.62 13.69
N GLU A 40 9.75 0.07 13.17
CA GLU A 40 9.65 -1.35 12.84
C GLU A 40 8.81 -1.53 11.58
N THR A 41 9.18 -2.54 10.78
CA THR A 41 8.35 -2.94 9.66
C THR A 41 8.33 -4.45 9.48
N GLY A 42 7.24 -4.95 8.90
CA GLY A 42 7.09 -6.36 8.57
C GLY A 42 6.02 -6.61 7.51
N ILE A 43 5.76 -7.89 7.27
CA ILE A 43 4.61 -8.36 6.51
C ILE A 43 3.87 -9.34 7.42
N PHE A 44 2.66 -8.98 7.82
CA PHE A 44 1.83 -9.82 8.69
C PHE A 44 0.34 -9.50 8.48
N PRO A 45 -0.54 -10.52 8.34
CA PRO A 45 -0.24 -11.95 8.26
C PRO A 45 0.44 -12.33 6.92
N ALA A 46 0.95 -13.56 6.80
CA ALA A 46 1.63 -14.01 5.59
C ALA A 46 0.68 -14.19 4.39
N SER A 47 -0.61 -14.45 4.62
CA SER A 47 -1.61 -14.62 3.57
C SER A 47 -3.02 -14.17 4.04
N PRO A 48 -3.67 -13.23 3.33
CA PRO A 48 -3.06 -12.39 2.30
C PRO A 48 -1.97 -11.50 2.92
N PRO A 49 -0.83 -11.30 2.24
CA PRO A 49 0.25 -10.48 2.78
C PRO A 49 -0.22 -9.04 2.97
N ALA A 50 -0.04 -8.51 4.18
CA ALA A 50 -0.31 -7.11 4.50
C ALA A 50 0.95 -6.44 5.03
N ARG A 51 1.18 -5.19 4.59
CA ARG A 51 2.31 -4.38 5.06
C ARG A 51 2.02 -3.87 6.48
N PHE A 52 2.89 -4.21 7.43
CA PHE A 52 2.82 -3.73 8.81
C PHE A 52 3.93 -2.70 9.07
N ILE A 53 3.56 -1.55 9.62
CA ILE A 53 4.48 -0.43 9.90
C ILE A 53 4.18 0.11 11.30
N VAL A 54 5.21 0.18 12.14
CA VAL A 54 5.18 0.94 13.39
C VAL A 54 6.05 2.17 13.20
N ALA A 55 5.45 3.34 13.40
CA ALA A 55 6.13 4.60 13.20
C ALA A 55 5.81 5.60 14.31
N ARG A 56 6.76 6.49 14.59
CA ARG A 56 6.63 7.59 15.55
C ARG A 56 6.60 8.91 14.80
N LYS A 57 5.70 9.81 15.20
CA LYS A 57 5.67 11.17 14.66
C LYS A 57 6.83 11.97 15.24
N ILE A 58 7.55 12.67 14.35
CA ILE A 58 8.59 13.65 14.70
C ILE A 58 7.94 15.00 14.98
#